data_AF-A0A7J0D4U3-F1
#
_entry.id   AF-A0A7J0D4U3-F1
#
_cell.length_a   1.000
_cell.length_b   1.000
_cell.length_c   1.000
_cell.angle_alpha   90.00
_cell.angle_beta   90.00
_cell.angle_gamma   90.00
#
_symmetry.space_group_name_H-M   'P 1'
#
loop_
_entity.id
_entity.type
_entity.pdbx_description
1 polymer ?
#
loop_
_entity_poly.entity_id
_entity_poly.type
_entity_poly.pdbx_seq_one_letter_code
_entity_poly.pdbx_strand_id
1 'polypeptide(L)'
;MASAQYETRTETVEKTVVVLTLTEGEADALRDIVGASDGTRTMARIYEALSNPTSPAQPAPAAETFEYDGVTYDLNAKYRDRDGDVWSFTGKLSGSGVPRVTHTGYADNYDTIAEIADNYGPLTKVTP
;
A
#
# COMPACT_ATOMS: atom_id res chain seq x y z
N MET A 1 -39.38 7.95 19.37
CA MET A 1 -37.98 8.43 19.47
C MET A 1 -37.10 7.33 18.92
N ALA A 2 -36.26 7.60 17.93
CA ALA A 2 -35.35 6.60 17.36
C ALA A 2 -33.97 6.73 18.02
N SER A 3 -33.34 5.61 18.34
CA SER A 3 -31.97 5.55 18.88
C SER A 3 -31.07 4.76 17.93
N ALA A 4 -29.87 5.28 17.65
CA ALA A 4 -28.82 4.56 16.94
C ALA A 4 -27.82 3.98 17.95
N GLN A 5 -27.29 2.79 17.66
CA GLN A 5 -26.19 2.16 18.39
C GLN A 5 -25.07 1.86 17.41
N TYR A 6 -23.83 2.15 17.82
CA TYR A 6 -22.63 1.79 17.08
C TYR A 6 -22.07 0.51 17.69
N GLU A 7 -21.78 -0.49 16.84
CA GLU A 7 -21.17 -1.75 17.24
C GLU A 7 -19.92 -1.99 16.39
N THR A 8 -18.81 -2.32 17.04
CA THR A 8 -17.56 -2.70 16.40
C THR A 8 -17.51 -4.22 16.31
N ARG A 9 -17.46 -4.77 15.10
CA ARG A 9 -17.34 -6.21 14.86
C ARG A 9 -15.97 -6.53 14.28
N THR A 10 -15.26 -7.45 14.91
CA THR A 10 -14.01 -8.01 14.37
C THR A 10 -14.34 -9.08 13.33
N GLU A 11 -13.93 -8.87 12.09
CA GLU A 11 -14.02 -9.87 11.01
C GLU A 11 -12.64 -10.50 10.75
N THR A 12 -12.58 -11.82 10.72
CA THR A 12 -11.40 -12.55 10.27
C THR A 12 -11.37 -12.54 8.75
N VAL A 13 -10.42 -11.83 8.14
CA VAL A 13 -10.24 -11.84 6.68
C VAL A 13 -9.46 -13.10 6.29
N GLU A 14 -10.12 -14.05 5.63
CA GLU A 14 -9.42 -15.17 5.01
C GLU A 14 -8.62 -14.69 3.80
N LYS A 15 -7.30 -14.93 3.82
CA LYS A 15 -6.40 -14.61 2.70
C LYS A 15 -6.04 -15.90 1.96
N THR A 16 -6.40 -15.99 0.68
CA THR A 16 -5.90 -17.05 -0.19
C THR A 16 -4.49 -16.72 -0.66
N VAL A 17 -3.55 -17.64 -0.47
CA VAL A 17 -2.18 -17.55 -0.97
C VAL A 17 -1.97 -18.62 -2.03
N VAL A 18 -1.52 -18.22 -3.22
CA VAL A 18 -1.18 -19.12 -4.33
C VAL A 18 0.33 -19.12 -4.51
N VAL A 19 0.94 -20.31 -4.48
CA VAL A 19 2.37 -20.50 -4.74
C VAL A 19 2.54 -21.13 -6.12
N LEU A 20 3.28 -20.46 -6.98
CA LEU A 20 3.61 -20.93 -8.33
C LEU A 20 5.07 -21.41 -8.33
N THR A 21 5.31 -22.62 -8.83
CA THR A 21 6.66 -23.14 -9.09
C THR A 21 6.90 -23.10 -10.58
N LEU A 22 7.91 -22.36 -11.02
CA LEU A 22 8.24 -22.14 -12.41
C LEU A 22 9.68 -22.54 -12.67
N THR A 23 9.96 -23.06 -13.85
CA THR A 23 11.33 -23.14 -14.40
C THR A 23 11.82 -21.75 -14.79
N GLU A 24 13.13 -21.59 -14.99
CA GLU A 24 13.75 -20.32 -15.40
C GLU A 24 13.12 -19.77 -16.70
N GLY A 25 12.95 -20.63 -17.71
CA GLY A 25 12.32 -20.23 -18.98
C GLY A 25 10.83 -19.87 -18.85
N GLU A 26 10.09 -20.50 -17.94
CA GLU A 26 8.69 -20.13 -17.65
C GLU A 26 8.60 -18.80 -16.90
N ALA A 27 9.53 -18.52 -15.99
CA ALA A 27 9.61 -17.25 -15.29
C ALA A 27 9.94 -16.09 -16.24
N ASP A 28 10.87 -16.30 -17.17
CA ASP A 28 11.24 -15.30 -18.18
C ASP A 28 10.08 -15.04 -19.16
N ALA A 29 9.43 -16.09 -19.67
CA ALA A 29 8.25 -15.94 -20.53
C ALA A 29 7.11 -15.19 -19.82
N LEU A 30 6.89 -15.47 -18.53
CA LEU A 30 5.89 -14.76 -17.74
C LEU A 30 6.30 -13.30 -17.49
N ARG A 31 7.58 -13.03 -17.23
CA ARG A 31 8.11 -11.68 -17.05
C ARG A 31 7.91 -10.82 -18.30
N ASP A 32 8.11 -11.39 -19.49
CA ASP A 32 7.89 -10.70 -20.77
C ASP A 32 6.40 -10.36 -20.99
N ILE A 33 5.50 -11.30 -20.71
CA ILE A 33 4.05 -11.08 -20.82
C ILE A 33 3.57 -10.00 -19.84
N VAL A 34 4.06 -10.04 -18.61
CA VAL A 34 3.70 -9.07 -17.57
C VAL A 34 4.33 -7.70 -17.85
N GLY A 35 5.55 -7.65 -18.36
CA GLY A 35 6.23 -6.41 -18.74
C GLY A 35 5.61 -5.72 -19.97
N ALA A 36 4.96 -6.48 -20.86
CA ALA A 36 4.31 -5.97 -22.06
C ALA A 36 2.85 -5.51 -21.85
N SER A 37 2.27 -5.73 -20.67
CA SER A 37 0.88 -5.33 -20.37
C SER A 37 0.82 -3.93 -19.74
N ASP A 38 -0.23 -3.16 -20.05
CA ASP A 38 -0.44 -1.78 -19.57
C ASP A 38 -0.57 -1.73 -18.04
N GLY A 39 0.59 -1.63 -17.37
CA GLY A 39 0.88 -0.80 -16.20
C GLY A 39 -0.03 -0.88 -14.98
N THR A 40 -0.77 -1.97 -14.74
CA THR A 40 -1.52 -2.10 -13.48
C THR A 40 -0.58 -2.40 -12.30
N ARG A 41 -0.91 -1.89 -11.10
CA ARG A 41 -0.15 -2.18 -9.85
C ARG A 41 -0.03 -3.69 -9.58
N THR A 42 -1.01 -4.47 -10.03
CA THR A 42 -0.98 -5.94 -9.96
C THR A 42 0.12 -6.51 -10.84
N MET A 43 0.24 -6.05 -12.09
CA MET A 43 1.29 -6.51 -13.01
C MET A 43 2.68 -6.06 -12.56
N ALA A 44 2.85 -4.82 -12.09
CA ALA A 44 4.13 -4.34 -11.56
C ALA A 44 4.61 -5.19 -10.37
N ARG A 45 3.71 -5.58 -9.47
CA ARG A 45 4.02 -6.46 -8.33
C ARG A 45 4.39 -7.88 -8.75
N ILE A 46 3.70 -8.43 -9.76
CA ILE A 46 4.04 -9.75 -10.31
C ILE A 46 5.42 -9.69 -10.99
N TYR A 47 5.69 -8.64 -11.76
CA TYR A 47 6.97 -8.43 -12.42
C TYR A 47 8.13 -8.29 -11.42
N GLU A 48 7.93 -7.52 -10.36
CA GLU A 48 8.91 -7.36 -9.28
C GLU A 48 9.19 -8.68 -8.56
N ALA A 49 8.13 -9.43 -8.22
CA ALA A 49 8.26 -10.75 -7.59
C ALA A 49 9.00 -11.76 -8.48
N LEU A 50 8.77 -11.71 -9.80
CA LEU A 50 9.50 -12.54 -10.77
C LEU A 50 10.95 -12.08 -10.94
N SER A 51 11.21 -10.77 -10.88
CA SER A 51 12.55 -10.19 -11.08
C SER A 51 13.46 -10.32 -9.86
N ASN A 52 12.87 -10.36 -8.66
CA ASN A 52 13.58 -10.51 -7.39
C ASN A 52 12.97 -11.69 -6.59
N PRO A 53 13.17 -12.95 -7.02
CA PRO A 53 12.59 -14.10 -6.33
C PRO A 53 13.20 -14.25 -4.94
N THR A 54 12.45 -13.90 -3.90
CA THR A 54 12.84 -14.13 -2.50
C THR A 54 12.73 -15.62 -2.14
N SER A 55 13.81 -16.15 -1.54
CA SER A 55 13.95 -17.54 -1.10
C SER A 55 12.79 -18.01 -0.17
N PRO A 56 12.49 -19.31 -0.06
CA PRO A 56 11.26 -19.84 0.59
C PRO A 56 11.14 -19.63 2.11
N ALA A 57 11.99 -18.80 2.71
CA ALA A 57 11.97 -18.47 4.14
C ALA A 57 11.46 -17.03 4.39
N GLN A 58 10.57 -16.49 3.56
CA GLN A 58 10.06 -15.14 3.77
C GLN A 58 8.89 -15.16 4.78
N PRO A 59 9.03 -14.50 5.96
CA PRO A 59 7.87 -14.13 6.77
C PRO A 59 6.96 -13.22 5.92
N ALA A 60 5.70 -13.06 6.33
CA ALA A 60 4.74 -12.13 5.69
C ALA A 60 5.46 -10.84 5.25
N PRO A 61 5.19 -10.31 4.03
CA PRO A 61 5.95 -9.17 3.50
C PRO A 61 6.02 -8.10 4.57
N ALA A 62 7.25 -7.76 4.99
CA ALA A 62 7.48 -6.74 5.98
C ALA A 62 6.70 -5.50 5.53
N ALA A 63 5.94 -4.89 6.45
CA ALA A 63 5.22 -3.66 6.13
C ALA A 63 6.24 -2.69 5.51
N GLU A 64 6.03 -2.32 4.24
CA GLU A 64 6.84 -1.28 3.61
C GLU A 64 6.64 -0.02 4.45
N THR A 65 7.71 0.48 5.05
CA THR A 65 7.66 1.63 5.94
C THR A 65 8.45 2.79 5.39
N PHE A 66 8.02 4.01 5.71
CA PHE A 66 8.69 5.26 5.35
C PHE A 66 8.84 6.13 6.60
N GLU A 67 10.03 6.62 6.87
CA GLU A 67 10.29 7.50 8.01
C GLU A 67 10.27 8.97 7.57
N TYR A 68 9.53 9.79 8.30
CA TYR A 68 9.52 11.24 8.12
C TYR A 68 9.36 11.93 9.48
N ASP A 69 10.24 12.90 9.76
CA ASP A 69 10.29 13.65 11.02
C ASP A 69 10.21 12.78 12.29
N GLY A 70 10.92 11.64 12.29
CA GLY A 70 10.92 10.68 13.39
C GLY A 70 9.65 9.83 13.53
N VAL A 71 8.69 9.93 12.59
CA VAL A 71 7.49 9.10 12.52
C VAL A 71 7.65 8.05 11.43
N THR A 72 7.43 6.78 11.80
CA THR A 72 7.41 5.67 10.84
C THR A 72 6.00 5.44 10.32
N TYR A 73 5.81 5.66 9.02
CA TYR A 73 4.57 5.41 8.30
C TYR A 73 4.58 4.02 7.67
N ASP A 74 3.51 3.27 7.86
CA ASP A 74 3.23 1.99 7.21
C ASP A 74 2.48 2.26 5.90
N LEU A 75 3.11 1.95 4.77
CA LEU A 75 2.58 2.24 3.44
C LEU A 75 1.35 1.39 3.09
N ASN A 76 1.02 0.38 3.91
CA ASN A 76 -0.20 -0.42 3.77
C ASN A 76 -1.34 0.10 4.64
N ALA A 77 -1.09 1.09 5.50
CA ALA A 77 -2.08 1.66 6.38
C ALA A 77 -2.73 2.92 5.80
N LYS A 78 -3.84 3.31 6.42
CA LYS A 78 -4.46 4.62 6.22
C LYS A 78 -4.11 5.52 7.40
N TYR A 79 -4.11 6.81 7.16
CA TYR A 79 -3.78 7.82 8.16
C TYR A 79 -4.87 8.87 8.19
N ARG A 80 -5.28 9.27 9.39
CA ARG A 80 -6.26 10.31 9.61
C ARG A 80 -5.55 11.58 10.06
N ASP A 81 -5.89 12.70 9.43
CA ASP A 81 -5.37 14.01 9.79
C ASP A 81 -6.21 14.71 10.87
N ARG A 82 -5.80 15.93 11.25
CA ARG A 82 -6.48 16.71 12.29
C ARG A 82 -7.90 17.15 11.90
N ASP A 83 -8.15 17.30 10.60
CA ASP A 83 -9.42 17.75 10.05
C ASP A 83 -10.40 16.58 9.87
N GLY A 84 -9.87 15.36 9.95
CA GLY A 84 -10.61 14.11 9.94
C GLY A 84 -10.57 13.39 8.60
N ASP A 85 -9.83 13.90 7.63
CA ASP A 85 -9.66 13.27 6.33
C ASP A 85 -8.79 12.02 6.45
N VAL A 86 -9.21 10.96 5.75
CA VAL A 86 -8.53 9.67 5.75
C VAL A 86 -7.73 9.52 4.46
N TRP A 87 -6.42 9.57 4.63
CA TRP A 87 -5.39 9.45 3.61
C TRP A 87 -4.94 8.00 3.44
N SER A 88 -4.69 7.62 2.19
CA SER A 88 -4.22 6.30 1.79
C SER A 88 -3.09 6.43 0.78
N PHE A 89 -2.10 5.55 0.86
CA PHE A 89 -0.98 5.55 -0.07
C PHE A 89 -1.42 5.09 -1.46
N THR A 90 -1.08 5.90 -2.46
CA THR A 90 -1.38 5.62 -3.88
C THR A 90 -0.48 4.53 -4.46
N GLY A 91 0.66 4.26 -3.81
CA GLY A 91 1.74 3.42 -4.34
C GLY A 91 2.68 4.16 -5.31
N LYS A 92 2.51 5.48 -5.49
CA LYS A 92 3.43 6.33 -6.26
C LYS A 92 4.37 7.07 -5.32
N LEU A 93 5.58 7.39 -5.80
CA LEU A 93 6.54 8.25 -5.11
C LEU A 93 6.62 9.63 -5.79
N SER A 94 7.09 10.63 -5.07
CA SER A 94 7.55 11.90 -5.63
C SER A 94 8.90 11.73 -6.34
N GLY A 95 9.36 12.76 -7.04
CA GLY A 95 10.71 12.77 -7.63
C GLY A 95 11.85 12.67 -6.61
N SER A 96 11.56 12.92 -5.33
CA SER A 96 12.49 12.77 -4.20
C SER A 96 12.30 11.46 -3.42
N GLY A 97 11.47 10.54 -3.91
CA GLY A 97 11.23 9.24 -3.26
C GLY A 97 10.23 9.26 -2.12
N VAL A 98 9.49 10.36 -1.92
CA VAL A 98 8.50 10.49 -0.83
C VAL A 98 7.17 9.85 -1.26
N PRO A 99 6.57 8.96 -0.47
CA PRO A 99 5.30 8.33 -0.81
C PRO A 99 4.15 9.31 -0.99
N ARG A 100 3.34 9.10 -2.03
CA ARG A 100 2.17 9.91 -2.34
C ARG A 100 0.90 9.34 -1.74
N VAL A 101 0.05 10.22 -1.23
CA VAL A 101 -1.22 9.89 -0.59
C VAL A 101 -2.40 10.56 -1.28
N THR A 102 -3.57 9.97 -1.10
CA THR A 102 -4.87 10.49 -1.56
C THR A 102 -5.89 10.28 -0.43
N HIS A 103 -6.84 11.20 -0.27
CA HIS A 103 -7.94 11.03 0.68
C HIS A 103 -9.25 10.66 0.00
N THR A 104 -10.17 10.09 0.77
CA THR A 104 -11.45 9.57 0.26
C THR A 104 -12.26 10.68 -0.42
N GLY A 105 -12.58 10.50 -1.70
CA GLY A 105 -13.33 11.48 -2.50
C GLY A 105 -12.49 12.35 -3.43
N TYR A 106 -11.15 12.19 -3.42
CA TYR A 106 -10.25 13.01 -4.24
C TYR A 106 -9.10 12.16 -4.85
N ALA A 107 -9.40 11.44 -5.94
CA ALA A 107 -8.51 10.43 -6.53
C ALA A 107 -7.22 10.97 -7.18
N ASP A 108 -7.14 12.28 -7.45
CA ASP A 108 -6.06 12.89 -8.24
C ASP A 108 -5.12 13.79 -7.41
N ASN A 109 -5.07 13.61 -6.09
CA ASN A 109 -4.08 14.34 -5.29
C ASN A 109 -2.66 13.77 -5.45
N TYR A 110 -1.74 14.70 -5.73
CA TYR A 110 -0.32 14.49 -5.80
C TYR A 110 0.36 14.96 -4.51
N ASP A 111 -0.30 14.83 -3.37
CA ASP A 111 0.33 15.18 -2.10
C ASP A 111 1.22 14.04 -1.62
N THR A 112 2.31 14.40 -0.97
CA THR A 112 3.21 13.48 -0.29
C THR A 112 2.84 13.32 1.17
N ILE A 113 3.18 12.18 1.77
CA ILE A 113 2.97 11.96 3.21
C ILE A 113 3.65 13.02 4.07
N ALA A 114 4.79 13.56 3.60
CA ALA A 114 5.48 14.68 4.22
C ALA A 114 4.64 15.97 4.20
N GLU A 115 4.13 16.36 3.03
CA GLU A 115 3.27 17.56 2.90
C GLU A 115 2.01 17.45 3.75
N ILE A 116 1.41 16.26 3.82
CA ILE A 116 0.21 16.07 4.65
C ILE A 116 0.57 16.11 6.15
N ALA A 117 1.70 15.51 6.55
CA ALA A 117 2.17 15.57 7.93
C ALA A 117 2.46 17.00 8.39
N ASP A 118 3.11 17.81 7.54
CA ASP A 118 3.46 19.20 7.84
C ASP A 118 2.22 20.12 7.91
N ASN A 119 1.30 19.98 6.96
CA ASN A 119 0.19 20.92 6.81
C ASN A 119 -1.05 20.53 7.62
N TYR A 120 -1.32 19.23 7.73
CA TYR A 120 -2.57 18.69 8.29
C TYR A 120 -2.33 17.75 9.48
N GLY A 121 -1.07 17.54 9.87
CA GLY A 121 -0.72 16.76 11.05
C GLY A 121 -1.30 17.32 12.37
N PRO A 122 -1.27 16.52 13.44
CA PRO A 122 -0.65 15.19 13.53
C PRO A 122 -1.45 14.10 12.81
N LEU A 123 -0.75 13.16 12.18
CA LEU A 123 -1.36 12.02 11.50
C LEU A 123 -1.48 10.82 12.43
N THR A 124 -2.68 10.28 12.55
CA THR A 124 -2.96 9.08 13.37
C THR A 124 -3.19 7.89 12.46
N LYS A 125 -2.46 6.79 12.69
CA LYS A 125 -2.68 5.54 11.95
C LYS A 125 -4.12 5.07 12.20
N VAL A 126 -4.87 4.90 11.12
CA VAL A 126 -6.19 4.27 11.17
C VAL A 126 -5.94 2.77 11.29
N THR A 127 -6.02 2.26 12.51
CA THR A 127 -6.10 0.82 12.74
C THR A 127 -7.43 0.31 12.21
N PRO A 128 -7.45 -0.77 11.41
CA PRO A 128 -8.68 -1.46 11.07
C PRO A 128 -9.38 -2.01 12.32
#